data_AF-A0A967D7I0-F1
#
_entry.id   AF-A0A967D7I0-F1
#
_cell.length_a   1.000
_cell.length_b   1.000
_cell.length_c   1.000
_cell.angle_alpha   90.00
_cell.angle_beta   90.00
_cell.angle_gamma   90.00
#
_symmetry.space_group_name_H-M   'P 1'
#
loop_
_entity.id
_entity.type
_entity.pdbx_description
1 polymer ?
#
loop_
_entity_poly.entity_id
_entity_poly.type
_entity_poly.pdbx_seq_one_letter_code
_entity_poly.pdbx_strand_id
1 'polypeptide(L)'
;MTSLLRLSTPSDAHRWSDERRRDGQSIGLVPTMGALHRGHAALIERSQALCDRTVVSIFVNPTQFDRSDDFDLYPRTLDDDLALCDSLGVNAVYMPTVDAMYPDGFDTTIDPGSLAHRWEGEHRPGHFAGVATVVTKLLTAVQPHIAVFGEKDFQQLAVIQHVVRDLGLPVTVVGEPTVREDDGLAMSSRNVHLAPDARAQATSIKQAIDRALDRSTSTGSPSDIVEQVTTDIQQAGGTVDY
;
A
#
# COMPACT_ATOMS: atom_id res chain seq x y z
N MET A 1 17.38 7.33 -24.21
CA MET A 1 16.34 7.24 -23.18
C MET A 1 15.49 6.03 -23.53
N THR A 2 15.71 4.91 -22.85
CA THR A 2 14.83 3.74 -22.96
C THR A 2 13.48 4.14 -22.39
N SER A 3 12.42 4.04 -23.18
CA SER A 3 11.06 4.31 -22.73
C SER A 3 10.67 3.28 -21.67
N LEU A 4 10.22 3.75 -20.51
CA LEU A 4 9.69 2.92 -19.44
C LEU A 4 8.58 2.00 -19.97
N LEU A 5 8.76 0.69 -19.82
CA LEU A 5 7.84 -0.29 -20.40
C LEU A 5 6.51 -0.30 -19.64
N ARG A 6 5.40 -0.16 -20.37
CA ARG A 6 4.04 -0.17 -19.82
C ARG A 6 3.33 -1.47 -20.17
N LEU A 7 2.69 -2.07 -19.17
CA LEU A 7 1.89 -3.29 -19.29
C LEU A 7 0.43 -2.89 -19.00
N SER A 8 -0.51 -3.20 -19.88
CA SER A 8 -1.89 -2.68 -19.77
C SER A 8 -2.94 -3.74 -19.53
N THR A 9 -2.61 -5.02 -19.70
CA THR A 9 -3.52 -6.14 -19.47
C THR A 9 -2.84 -7.23 -18.64
N PRO A 10 -3.61 -8.11 -17.96
CA PRO A 10 -3.03 -9.28 -17.31
C PRO A 10 -2.18 -10.13 -18.27
N SER A 11 -2.59 -10.27 -19.53
CA SER A 11 -1.84 -11.01 -20.55
C SER A 11 -0.49 -10.38 -20.89
N ASP A 12 -0.39 -9.04 -20.90
CA ASP A 12 0.89 -8.36 -21.08
C ASP A 12 1.82 -8.62 -19.90
N ALA A 13 1.28 -8.58 -18.67
CA ALA A 13 2.02 -8.87 -17.45
C ALA A 13 2.49 -10.34 -17.41
N HIS A 14 1.63 -11.31 -17.75
CA HIS A 14 2.01 -12.71 -17.84
C HIS A 14 3.16 -12.92 -18.83
N ARG A 15 3.02 -12.41 -20.06
CA ARG A 15 4.05 -12.55 -21.10
C ARG A 15 5.37 -11.94 -20.64
N TRP A 16 5.30 -10.76 -20.02
CA TRP A 16 6.47 -10.10 -19.49
C TRP A 16 7.15 -10.98 -18.43
N SER A 17 6.41 -11.44 -17.43
CA SER A 17 6.96 -12.23 -16.33
C SER A 17 7.49 -13.58 -16.81
N ASP A 18 6.79 -14.27 -17.71
CA ASP A 18 7.21 -15.55 -18.25
C ASP A 18 8.58 -15.48 -18.95
N GLU A 19 8.82 -14.42 -19.74
CA GLU A 19 10.12 -14.21 -20.39
C GLU A 19 11.25 -14.07 -19.36
N ARG A 20 11.00 -13.31 -18.29
CA ARG A 20 11.98 -13.06 -17.22
C ARG A 20 12.26 -14.32 -16.40
N ARG A 21 11.21 -15.09 -16.12
CA ARG A 21 11.33 -16.38 -15.45
C ARG A 21 12.09 -17.40 -16.31
N ARG A 22 11.88 -17.43 -17.63
CA ARG A 22 12.65 -18.27 -18.56
C ARG A 22 14.14 -17.91 -18.56
N ASP A 23 14.45 -16.62 -18.39
CA ASP A 23 15.83 -16.13 -18.25
C ASP A 23 16.41 -16.33 -16.83
N GLY A 24 15.67 -16.97 -15.92
CA GLY A 24 16.09 -17.21 -14.53
C GLY A 24 16.08 -15.96 -13.64
N GLN A 25 15.43 -14.88 -14.06
CA GLN A 25 15.38 -13.62 -13.32
C GLN A 25 14.27 -13.65 -12.25
N SER A 26 14.61 -13.17 -11.06
CA SER A 26 13.67 -12.88 -9.98
C SER A 26 12.90 -11.59 -10.24
N ILE A 27 11.65 -11.54 -9.77
CA ILE A 27 10.70 -10.46 -10.05
C ILE A 27 10.13 -9.96 -8.73
N GLY A 28 10.29 -8.68 -8.45
CA GLY A 28 9.67 -7.98 -7.33
C GLY A 28 8.50 -7.13 -7.82
N LEU A 29 7.39 -7.15 -7.10
CA LEU A 29 6.22 -6.30 -7.35
C LEU A 29 6.04 -5.27 -6.22
N VAL A 30 5.77 -4.02 -6.59
CA VAL A 30 5.34 -2.95 -5.68
C VAL A 30 3.92 -2.51 -6.08
N PRO A 31 2.87 -2.99 -5.38
CA PRO A 31 1.51 -2.56 -5.66
C PRO A 31 1.23 -1.15 -5.16
N THR A 32 0.75 -0.26 -6.02
CA THR A 32 0.37 1.12 -5.65
C THR A 32 -0.93 1.55 -6.33
N MET A 33 -1.51 2.65 -5.81
CA MET A 33 -2.61 3.36 -6.45
C MET A 33 -2.16 4.59 -7.26
N GLY A 34 -0.85 4.80 -7.43
CA GLY A 34 -0.29 6.05 -8.00
C GLY A 34 -0.09 7.14 -6.95
N ALA A 35 0.11 8.39 -7.40
CA ALA A 35 0.47 9.52 -6.56
C ALA A 35 1.72 9.22 -5.71
N LEU A 36 2.77 8.79 -6.41
CA LEU A 36 3.97 8.25 -5.81
C LEU A 36 4.74 9.30 -5.02
N HIS A 37 5.39 8.85 -3.95
CA HIS A 37 6.13 9.69 -3.01
C HIS A 37 7.32 8.90 -2.45
N ARG A 38 8.14 9.49 -1.57
CA ARG A 38 9.35 8.80 -1.08
C ARG A 38 9.08 7.49 -0.34
N GLY A 39 7.92 7.36 0.32
CA GLY A 39 7.44 6.06 0.80
C GLY A 39 7.39 4.99 -0.29
N HIS A 40 6.85 5.30 -1.47
CA HIS A 40 6.82 4.38 -2.61
C HIS A 40 8.22 4.15 -3.21
N ALA A 41 9.07 5.18 -3.24
CA ALA A 41 10.46 5.03 -3.67
C ALA A 41 11.22 4.00 -2.81
N ALA A 42 11.04 4.03 -1.48
CA ALA A 42 11.63 3.03 -0.59
C ALA A 42 11.14 1.61 -0.88
N LEU A 43 9.84 1.43 -1.21
CA LEU A 43 9.33 0.11 -1.63
C LEU A 43 10.00 -0.39 -2.92
N ILE A 44 10.22 0.51 -3.88
CA ILE A 44 10.90 0.23 -5.15
C ILE A 44 12.34 -0.17 -4.91
N GLU A 45 13.09 0.61 -4.13
CA GLU A 45 14.47 0.33 -3.75
C GLU A 45 14.58 -1.01 -3.00
N ARG A 46 13.63 -1.30 -2.10
CA ARG A 46 13.56 -2.59 -1.40
C ARG A 46 13.32 -3.75 -2.36
N SER A 47 12.45 -3.58 -3.34
CA SER A 47 12.19 -4.57 -4.39
C SER A 47 13.45 -4.84 -5.22
N GLN A 48 14.17 -3.79 -5.63
CA GLN A 48 15.42 -3.89 -6.40
C GLN A 48 16.56 -4.52 -5.61
N ALA A 49 16.60 -4.33 -4.29
CA ALA A 49 17.57 -4.99 -3.41
C ALA A 49 17.32 -6.51 -3.27
N LEU A 50 16.09 -6.97 -3.54
CA LEU A 50 15.67 -8.35 -3.37
C LEU A 50 15.47 -9.11 -4.68
N CYS A 51 15.38 -8.43 -5.82
CA CYS A 51 15.02 -9.02 -7.11
C CYS A 51 15.78 -8.39 -8.29
N ASP A 52 15.97 -9.17 -9.37
CA ASP A 52 16.62 -8.73 -10.59
C ASP A 52 15.79 -7.73 -11.40
N ARG A 53 14.46 -7.82 -11.26
CA ARG A 53 13.48 -6.99 -11.97
C ARG A 53 12.40 -6.49 -11.04
N THR A 54 12.08 -5.20 -11.15
CA THR A 54 11.00 -4.57 -10.38
C THR A 54 9.88 -4.13 -11.29
N VAL A 55 8.66 -4.53 -10.93
CA VAL A 55 7.41 -4.05 -11.50
C VAL A 55 6.70 -3.18 -10.46
N VAL A 56 6.23 -2.01 -10.88
CA VAL A 56 5.32 -1.18 -10.07
C VAL A 56 3.94 -1.29 -10.68
N SER A 57 2.90 -1.58 -9.90
CA SER A 57 1.52 -1.42 -10.40
C SER A 57 0.98 -0.06 -10.00
N ILE A 58 0.30 0.62 -10.93
CA ILE A 58 -0.43 1.86 -10.68
C ILE A 58 -1.88 1.61 -11.06
N PHE A 59 -2.74 1.39 -10.05
CA PHE A 59 -4.15 1.12 -10.27
C PHE A 59 -4.98 1.62 -9.08
N VAL A 60 -5.78 2.67 -9.30
CA VAL A 60 -6.77 3.13 -8.34
C VAL A 60 -7.94 2.15 -8.34
N ASN A 61 -7.93 1.22 -7.39
CA ASN A 61 -8.91 0.14 -7.32
C ASN A 61 -10.27 0.64 -6.81
N PRO A 62 -11.34 0.68 -7.61
CA PRO A 62 -12.64 1.19 -7.15
C PRO A 62 -13.25 0.35 -6.02
N THR A 63 -12.97 -0.96 -5.96
CA THR A 63 -13.64 -1.87 -5.00
C THR A 63 -13.18 -1.73 -3.56
N GLN A 64 -12.11 -0.99 -3.29
CA GLN A 64 -11.61 -0.75 -1.93
C GLN A 64 -11.98 0.62 -1.36
N PHE A 65 -12.74 1.43 -2.12
CA PHE A 65 -13.27 2.72 -1.65
C PHE A 65 -14.69 2.52 -1.14
N ASP A 66 -14.87 2.80 0.14
CA ASP A 66 -16.15 2.79 0.86
C ASP A 66 -16.87 4.15 0.81
N ARG A 67 -16.16 5.21 0.41
CA ARG A 67 -16.67 6.57 0.25
C ARG A 67 -16.45 7.06 -1.18
N SER A 68 -17.52 7.45 -1.87
CA SER A 68 -17.47 7.97 -3.25
C SER A 68 -16.51 9.15 -3.39
N ASP A 69 -16.53 10.07 -2.41
CA ASP A 69 -15.77 11.31 -2.47
C ASP A 69 -14.25 11.07 -2.38
N ASP A 70 -13.81 10.00 -1.69
CA ASP A 70 -12.39 9.62 -1.59
C ASP A 70 -11.86 9.03 -2.91
N PHE A 71 -12.72 8.34 -3.67
CA PHE A 71 -12.36 7.85 -5.00
C PHE A 71 -12.24 8.99 -6.03
N ASP A 72 -13.19 9.93 -6.01
CA ASP A 72 -13.23 11.05 -6.96
C ASP A 72 -12.10 12.06 -6.73
N LEU A 73 -11.71 12.26 -5.46
CA LEU A 73 -10.65 13.20 -5.08
C LEU A 73 -9.24 12.58 -5.11
N TYR A 74 -9.09 11.29 -5.43
CA TYR A 74 -7.80 10.63 -5.41
C TYR A 74 -6.83 11.26 -6.44
N PRO A 75 -5.62 11.70 -6.04
CA PRO A 75 -4.70 12.36 -6.96
C PRO A 75 -4.29 11.45 -8.11
N ARG A 76 -4.32 11.97 -9.35
CA ARG A 76 -3.90 11.26 -10.56
C ARG A 76 -2.76 12.03 -11.22
N THR A 77 -1.54 11.78 -10.76
CA THR A 77 -0.31 12.44 -11.23
C THR A 77 0.54 11.48 -12.07
N LEU A 78 -0.07 10.91 -13.11
CA LEU A 78 0.53 9.80 -13.84
C LEU A 78 1.90 10.13 -14.45
N ASP A 79 2.07 11.33 -15.02
CA ASP A 79 3.35 11.71 -15.63
C ASP A 79 4.46 11.81 -14.58
N ASP A 80 4.16 12.31 -13.38
CA ASP A 80 5.10 12.38 -12.26
C ASP A 80 5.42 10.97 -11.73
N ASP A 81 4.42 10.10 -11.62
CA ASP A 81 4.59 8.71 -11.19
C ASP A 81 5.52 7.94 -12.13
N LEU A 82 5.32 8.11 -13.45
CA LEU A 82 6.15 7.48 -14.47
C LEU A 82 7.57 8.07 -14.49
N ALA A 83 7.72 9.38 -14.30
CA ALA A 83 9.03 10.03 -14.19
C ALA A 83 9.81 9.51 -12.98
N LEU A 84 9.14 9.33 -11.84
CA LEU A 84 9.75 8.74 -10.66
C LEU A 84 10.18 7.28 -10.92
N CYS A 85 9.29 6.47 -11.50
CA CYS A 85 9.61 5.08 -11.85
C CYS A 85 10.81 4.98 -12.81
N ASP A 86 10.86 5.84 -13.83
CA ASP A 86 11.97 5.89 -14.78
C ASP A 86 13.28 6.31 -14.09
N SER A 87 13.23 7.33 -13.22
CA SER A 87 14.40 7.81 -12.47
C SER A 87 14.99 6.77 -11.52
N LEU A 88 14.15 5.87 -10.98
CA LEU A 88 14.56 4.77 -10.11
C LEU A 88 14.95 3.51 -10.89
N GLY A 89 14.79 3.48 -12.22
CA GLY A 89 15.12 2.31 -13.03
C GLY A 89 14.14 1.14 -12.87
N VAL A 90 12.85 1.42 -12.63
CA VAL A 90 11.78 0.42 -12.66
C VAL A 90 11.75 -0.25 -14.03
N ASN A 91 11.65 -1.59 -14.07
CA ASN A 91 11.75 -2.34 -15.33
C ASN A 91 10.44 -2.38 -16.12
N ALA A 92 9.31 -2.30 -15.43
CA ALA A 92 7.99 -2.15 -16.05
C ALA A 92 6.98 -1.53 -15.07
N VAL A 93 6.01 -0.81 -15.62
CA VAL A 93 4.85 -0.33 -14.88
C VAL A 93 3.61 -1.06 -15.38
N TYR A 94 2.91 -1.76 -14.49
CA TYR A 94 1.64 -2.40 -14.77
C TYR A 94 0.48 -1.47 -14.45
N MET A 95 -0.22 -1.02 -15.50
CA MET A 95 -1.29 -0.03 -15.43
C MET A 95 -2.54 -0.56 -16.13
N PRO A 96 -3.24 -1.53 -15.52
CA PRO A 96 -4.46 -2.05 -16.10
C PRO A 96 -5.59 -1.03 -16.04
N THR A 97 -6.51 -1.09 -17.01
CA THR A 97 -7.79 -0.39 -16.92
C THR A 97 -8.73 -1.10 -15.93
N VAL A 98 -9.78 -0.41 -15.50
CA VAL A 98 -10.85 -1.02 -14.69
C VAL A 98 -11.44 -2.23 -15.43
N ASP A 99 -11.81 -2.10 -16.70
CA ASP A 99 -12.38 -3.21 -17.50
C ASP A 99 -11.42 -4.41 -17.63
N ALA A 100 -10.11 -4.17 -17.69
CA ALA A 100 -9.12 -5.24 -17.74
C ALA A 100 -9.01 -6.01 -16.42
N MET A 101 -9.25 -5.33 -15.28
CA MET A 101 -9.29 -5.96 -13.97
C MET A 101 -10.67 -6.56 -13.67
N TYR A 102 -11.74 -5.85 -13.98
CA TYR A 102 -13.11 -6.14 -13.60
C TYR A 102 -14.00 -6.10 -14.86
N PRO A 103 -13.98 -7.16 -15.68
CA PRO A 103 -14.83 -7.24 -16.87
C PRO A 103 -16.31 -7.31 -16.48
N ASP A 104 -17.19 -7.06 -17.46
CA ASP A 104 -18.64 -7.14 -17.28
C ASP A 104 -19.06 -8.47 -16.64
N GLY A 105 -19.82 -8.39 -15.54
CA GLY A 105 -20.27 -9.56 -14.78
C GLY A 105 -19.23 -10.12 -13.79
N PHE A 106 -18.15 -9.40 -13.49
CA PHE A 106 -17.22 -9.79 -12.43
C PHE A 106 -17.92 -9.87 -11.06
N ASP A 107 -18.01 -11.08 -10.50
CA ASP A 107 -18.74 -11.38 -9.25
C ASP A 107 -17.90 -12.22 -8.27
N THR A 108 -16.56 -12.16 -8.39
CA THR A 108 -15.65 -12.91 -7.51
C THR A 108 -15.04 -11.98 -6.47
N THR A 109 -15.09 -12.37 -5.20
CA THR A 109 -14.45 -11.65 -4.10
C THR A 109 -13.63 -12.60 -3.22
N ILE A 110 -12.60 -12.06 -2.58
CA ILE A 110 -11.80 -12.75 -1.57
C ILE A 110 -12.08 -12.10 -0.22
N ASP A 111 -12.70 -12.85 0.68
CA ASP A 111 -12.88 -12.44 2.08
C ASP A 111 -11.69 -12.96 2.92
N PRO A 112 -10.86 -12.08 3.52
CA PRO A 112 -9.76 -12.49 4.39
C PRO A 112 -10.21 -12.96 5.78
N GLY A 113 -11.50 -12.93 6.09
CA GLY A 113 -12.07 -13.38 7.36
C GLY A 113 -11.75 -12.45 8.54
N SER A 114 -11.65 -13.02 9.75
CA SER A 114 -11.67 -12.26 11.01
C SER A 114 -10.65 -11.11 11.14
N LEU A 115 -9.46 -11.24 10.54
CA LEU A 115 -8.45 -10.17 10.57
C LEU A 115 -8.91 -8.91 9.80
N ALA A 116 -9.76 -9.09 8.79
CA ALA A 116 -10.33 -8.00 7.99
C ALA A 116 -11.55 -7.33 8.64
N HIS A 117 -12.05 -7.82 9.78
CA HIS A 117 -13.24 -7.27 10.44
C HIS A 117 -12.96 -6.54 11.75
N ARG A 118 -11.68 -6.27 12.06
CA ARG A 118 -11.25 -5.53 13.26
C ARG A 118 -10.57 -4.21 12.87
N TRP A 119 -10.43 -3.29 13.81
CA TRP A 119 -9.66 -2.04 13.64
C TRP A 119 -10.13 -1.25 12.40
N GLU A 120 -9.26 -1.05 11.40
CA GLU A 120 -9.62 -0.37 10.15
C GLU A 120 -10.81 -1.03 9.44
N GLY A 121 -10.90 -2.36 9.50
CA GLY A 121 -11.95 -3.13 8.84
C GLY A 121 -13.33 -2.97 9.47
N GLU A 122 -13.39 -2.61 10.75
CA GLU A 122 -14.63 -2.26 11.44
C GLU A 122 -15.16 -0.89 10.99
N HIS A 123 -14.24 0.05 10.76
CA HIS A 123 -14.54 1.42 10.34
C HIS A 123 -14.77 1.53 8.83
N ARG A 124 -14.29 0.54 8.05
CA ARG A 124 -14.40 0.50 6.58
C ARG A 124 -14.89 -0.86 6.09
N PRO A 125 -16.19 -1.19 6.28
CA PRO A 125 -16.75 -2.48 5.90
C PRO A 125 -16.50 -2.80 4.41
N GLY A 126 -15.98 -4.00 4.13
CA GLY A 126 -15.68 -4.44 2.76
C GLY A 126 -14.33 -3.97 2.20
N HIS A 127 -13.65 -3.01 2.83
CA HIS A 127 -12.37 -2.47 2.35
C HIS A 127 -11.32 -3.56 2.10
N PHE A 128 -11.08 -4.43 3.09
CA PHE A 128 -10.07 -5.48 2.98
C PHE A 128 -10.45 -6.61 2.03
N ALA A 129 -11.74 -6.86 1.79
CA ALA A 129 -12.17 -7.77 0.74
C ALA A 129 -11.83 -7.21 -0.66
N GLY A 130 -12.04 -5.91 -0.85
CA GLY A 130 -11.59 -5.18 -2.05
C GLY A 130 -10.07 -5.24 -2.23
N VAL A 131 -9.30 -4.98 -1.17
CA VAL A 131 -7.83 -5.06 -1.18
C VAL A 131 -7.36 -6.49 -1.49
N ALA A 132 -7.87 -7.50 -0.81
CA ALA A 132 -7.45 -8.89 -1.03
C ALA A 132 -7.76 -9.37 -2.45
N THR A 133 -8.92 -8.97 -2.98
CA THR A 133 -9.33 -9.27 -4.36
C THR A 133 -8.37 -8.63 -5.36
N VAL A 134 -8.12 -7.32 -5.27
CA VAL A 134 -7.25 -6.64 -6.23
C VAL A 134 -5.81 -7.12 -6.13
N VAL A 135 -5.27 -7.28 -4.91
CA VAL A 135 -3.89 -7.73 -4.70
C VAL A 135 -3.71 -9.14 -5.25
N THR A 136 -4.64 -10.06 -5.01
CA THR A 136 -4.57 -11.42 -5.58
C THR A 136 -4.56 -11.40 -7.10
N LYS A 137 -5.35 -10.51 -7.74
CA LYS A 137 -5.31 -10.33 -9.20
C LYS A 137 -3.98 -9.78 -9.69
N LEU A 138 -3.41 -8.79 -9.00
CA LEU A 138 -2.07 -8.25 -9.33
C LEU A 138 -0.98 -9.32 -9.19
N LEU A 139 -1.01 -10.09 -8.10
CA LEU A 139 -0.08 -11.20 -7.85
C LEU A 139 -0.20 -12.30 -8.91
N THR A 140 -1.42 -12.63 -9.33
CA THR A 140 -1.67 -13.62 -10.37
C THR A 140 -1.21 -13.14 -11.74
N ALA A 141 -1.44 -11.85 -12.05
CA ALA A 141 -1.05 -11.23 -13.31
C ALA A 141 0.48 -11.09 -13.46
N VAL A 142 1.16 -10.65 -12.40
CA VAL A 142 2.61 -10.39 -12.44
C VAL A 142 3.42 -11.61 -12.05
N GLN A 143 2.87 -12.56 -11.29
CA GLN A 143 3.58 -13.74 -10.77
C GLN A 143 4.96 -13.42 -10.15
N PRO A 144 5.04 -12.43 -9.24
CA PRO A 144 6.31 -12.03 -8.66
C PRO A 144 6.83 -13.09 -7.69
N HIS A 145 8.14 -13.08 -7.46
CA HIS A 145 8.76 -13.86 -6.40
C HIS A 145 8.62 -13.15 -5.04
N ILE A 146 8.73 -11.82 -5.05
CA ILE A 146 8.58 -10.94 -3.88
C ILE A 146 7.52 -9.89 -4.17
N ALA A 147 6.66 -9.58 -3.21
CA ALA A 147 5.80 -8.39 -3.24
C ALA A 147 6.11 -7.51 -2.02
N VAL A 148 6.38 -6.23 -2.24
CA VAL A 148 6.78 -5.28 -1.20
C VAL A 148 5.61 -4.36 -0.86
N PHE A 149 5.30 -4.24 0.44
CA PHE A 149 4.26 -3.34 0.96
C PHE A 149 4.82 -2.50 2.10
N GLY A 150 4.28 -1.29 2.28
CA GLY A 150 4.67 -0.43 3.40
C GLY A 150 4.03 -0.87 4.72
N GLU A 151 4.81 -0.82 5.80
CA GLU A 151 4.33 -1.10 7.16
C GLU A 151 3.38 -0.02 7.71
N LYS A 152 3.28 1.14 7.03
CA LYS A 152 2.31 2.19 7.36
C LYS A 152 0.89 1.62 7.44
N ASP A 153 0.54 0.78 6.47
CA ASP A 153 -0.76 0.12 6.41
C ASP A 153 -0.63 -1.29 7.01
N PHE A 154 -0.27 -1.35 8.31
CA PHE A 154 0.15 -2.57 9.00
C PHE A 154 -0.89 -3.71 8.92
N GLN A 155 -2.18 -3.39 9.15
CA GLN A 155 -3.24 -4.37 9.02
C GLN A 155 -3.37 -4.89 7.58
N GLN A 156 -3.18 -4.03 6.57
CA GLN A 156 -3.19 -4.42 5.17
C GLN A 156 -2.08 -5.44 4.86
N LEU A 157 -0.85 -5.16 5.33
CA LEU A 157 0.27 -6.09 5.18
C LEU A 157 -0.05 -7.46 5.82
N ALA A 158 -0.58 -7.47 7.05
CA ALA A 158 -0.96 -8.69 7.74
C ALA A 158 -2.08 -9.46 7.02
N VAL A 159 -3.11 -8.76 6.50
CA VAL A 159 -4.18 -9.32 5.69
C VAL A 159 -3.64 -9.97 4.41
N ILE A 160 -2.73 -9.29 3.71
CA ILE A 160 -2.16 -9.82 2.45
C ILE A 160 -1.26 -11.03 2.72
N GLN A 161 -0.44 -10.99 3.77
CA GLN A 161 0.35 -12.15 4.21
C GLN A 161 -0.54 -13.34 4.55
N HIS A 162 -1.67 -13.10 5.24
CA HIS A 162 -2.66 -14.12 5.55
C HIS A 162 -3.28 -14.74 4.28
N VAL A 163 -3.74 -13.91 3.34
CA VAL A 163 -4.33 -14.36 2.07
C VAL A 163 -3.32 -15.16 1.23
N VAL A 164 -2.08 -14.69 1.11
CA VAL A 164 -1.01 -15.38 0.36
C VAL A 164 -0.75 -16.76 0.94
N ARG A 165 -0.67 -16.87 2.26
CA ARG A 165 -0.49 -18.15 2.96
C ARG A 165 -1.66 -19.09 2.73
N ASP A 166 -2.89 -18.62 2.90
CA ASP A 166 -4.09 -19.47 2.90
C ASP A 166 -4.45 -19.95 1.49
N LEU A 167 -4.22 -19.12 0.48
CA LEU A 167 -4.40 -19.50 -0.92
C LEU A 167 -3.18 -20.22 -1.53
N GLY A 168 -2.09 -20.38 -0.77
CA GLY A 168 -0.87 -21.03 -1.24
C GLY A 168 -0.21 -20.32 -2.43
N LEU A 169 -0.29 -18.98 -2.48
CA LEU A 169 0.28 -18.20 -3.58
C LEU A 169 1.82 -18.26 -3.53
N PRO A 170 2.51 -18.52 -4.66
CA PRO A 170 3.96 -18.72 -4.68
C PRO A 170 4.74 -17.38 -4.69
N VAL A 171 4.45 -16.51 -3.71
CA VAL A 171 5.07 -15.19 -3.54
C VAL A 171 5.42 -14.96 -2.07
N THR A 172 6.56 -14.32 -1.80
CA THR A 172 6.89 -13.85 -0.44
C THR A 172 6.48 -12.39 -0.31
N VAL A 173 5.67 -12.08 0.70
CA VAL A 173 5.23 -10.70 1.01
C VAL A 173 6.14 -10.11 2.07
N VAL A 174 6.82 -9.01 1.73
CA VAL A 174 7.77 -8.33 2.63
C VAL A 174 7.27 -6.93 2.98
N GLY A 175 7.48 -6.55 4.24
CA GLY A 175 7.24 -5.20 4.73
C GLY A 175 8.45 -4.30 4.51
N GLU A 176 8.20 -3.01 4.29
CA GLU A 176 9.19 -1.94 4.33
C GLU A 176 8.76 -0.89 5.38
N PRO A 177 9.67 -0.45 6.27
CA PRO A 177 9.34 0.51 7.32
C PRO A 177 8.66 1.78 6.82
N THR A 178 7.82 2.35 7.68
CA THR A 178 7.10 3.60 7.36
C THR A 178 8.08 4.75 7.14
N VAL A 179 8.16 5.25 5.91
CA VAL A 179 8.88 6.49 5.59
C VAL A 179 8.10 7.69 6.10
N ARG A 180 8.83 8.63 6.69
CA ARG A 180 8.29 9.84 7.33
C ARG A 180 8.87 11.09 6.70
N GLU A 181 8.09 12.16 6.73
CA GLU A 181 8.56 13.52 6.46
C GLU A 181 9.54 13.98 7.55
N ASP A 182 10.26 15.08 7.32
CA ASP A 182 11.30 15.57 8.24
C ASP A 182 10.76 15.89 9.65
N ASP A 183 9.46 16.21 9.75
CA ASP A 183 8.75 16.48 11.00
C ASP A 183 8.12 15.22 11.65
N GLY A 184 8.38 14.04 11.08
CA GLY A 184 7.95 12.75 11.60
C GLY A 184 6.57 12.28 11.13
N LEU A 185 5.81 13.09 10.38
CA LEU A 185 4.54 12.65 9.82
C LEU A 185 4.76 11.49 8.84
N ALA A 186 3.95 10.43 8.94
CA ALA A 186 4.01 9.35 7.96
C ALA A 186 3.64 9.88 6.56
N MET A 187 4.47 9.57 5.56
CA MET A 187 4.18 9.98 4.19
C MET A 187 2.94 9.27 3.67
N SER A 188 2.03 10.05 3.09
CA SER A 188 0.79 9.57 2.51
C SER A 188 0.35 10.50 1.39
N SER A 189 -0.15 9.96 0.29
CA SER A 189 -0.78 10.77 -0.77
C SER A 189 -1.94 11.62 -0.24
N ARG A 190 -2.60 11.19 0.84
CA ARG A 190 -3.68 11.94 1.50
C ARG A 190 -3.22 13.17 2.30
N ASN A 191 -1.91 13.34 2.55
CA ASN A 191 -1.41 14.52 3.25
C ASN A 191 -1.69 15.82 2.48
N VAL A 192 -1.88 15.74 1.15
CA VAL A 192 -2.23 16.88 0.28
C VAL A 192 -3.58 17.52 0.62
N HIS A 193 -4.47 16.79 1.29
CA HIS A 193 -5.79 17.30 1.68
C HIS A 193 -5.76 18.13 2.98
N LEU A 194 -4.64 18.12 3.70
CA LEU A 194 -4.54 18.83 4.98
C LEU A 194 -4.32 20.33 4.74
N ALA A 195 -5.20 21.15 5.32
CA ALA A 195 -4.95 22.59 5.46
C ALA A 195 -3.66 22.83 6.30
N PRO A 196 -2.98 23.98 6.15
CA PRO A 196 -1.70 24.23 6.83
C PRO A 196 -1.72 23.95 8.35
N ASP A 197 -2.77 24.40 9.05
CA ASP A 197 -2.92 24.18 10.49
C ASP A 197 -3.12 22.70 10.83
N ALA A 198 -3.98 22.01 10.06
CA ALA A 198 -4.22 20.58 10.22
C ALA A 198 -2.96 19.75 9.91
N ARG A 199 -2.15 20.17 8.92
CA ARG A 199 -0.88 19.52 8.57
C ARG A 199 0.12 19.64 9.70
N ALA A 200 0.22 20.80 10.35
CA ALA A 200 1.07 20.98 11.52
C ALA A 200 0.61 20.09 12.69
N GLN A 201 -0.71 20.05 12.94
CA GLN A 201 -1.33 19.22 13.99
C GLN A 201 -1.14 17.70 13.76
N ALA A 202 -1.13 17.24 12.51
CA ALA A 202 -1.01 15.81 12.18
C ALA A 202 0.28 15.15 12.73
N THR A 203 1.33 15.93 12.96
CA THR A 203 2.58 15.44 13.60
C THR A 203 2.36 14.91 15.02
N SER A 204 1.29 15.35 15.70
CA SER A 204 0.90 14.91 17.04
C SER A 204 0.69 13.40 17.13
N ILE A 205 0.24 12.74 16.05
CA ILE A 205 -0.01 11.29 16.03
C ILE A 205 1.29 10.54 16.34
N LYS A 206 2.37 10.84 15.61
CA LYS A 206 3.66 10.17 15.83
C LYS A 206 4.27 10.56 17.18
N GLN A 207 4.22 11.83 17.53
CA GLN A 207 4.77 12.32 18.78
C GLN A 207 4.07 11.70 20.00
N ALA A 208 2.74 11.55 19.94
CA ALA A 208 1.94 10.92 20.99
C ALA A 208 2.33 9.44 21.16
N ILE A 209 2.44 8.70 20.05
CA ILE A 209 2.88 7.29 20.06
C ILE A 209 4.28 7.18 20.67
N ASP A 210 5.24 8.02 20.24
CA ASP A 210 6.60 7.99 20.76
C ASP A 210 6.67 8.30 22.25
N ARG A 211 5.99 9.36 22.69
CA ARG A 211 5.93 9.73 24.11
C ARG A 211 5.32 8.62 24.95
N ALA A 212 4.28 7.96 24.45
CA ALA A 212 3.65 6.86 25.17
C ALA A 212 4.56 5.63 25.25
N LEU A 213 5.30 5.32 24.17
CA LEU A 213 6.28 4.23 24.16
C LEU A 213 7.47 4.52 25.08
N ASP A 214 8.03 5.73 25.05
CA ASP A 214 9.16 6.15 25.90
C ASP A 214 8.80 6.11 27.39
N ARG A 215 7.54 6.40 27.74
CA ARG A 215 7.02 6.33 29.11
C ARG A 215 6.59 4.94 29.52
N SER A 216 6.33 4.05 28.55
CA SER A 216 5.99 2.68 28.85
C SER A 216 7.20 1.99 29.49
N THR A 217 7.15 1.84 30.80
CA THR A 217 8.04 0.91 31.50
C THR A 217 7.62 -0.52 31.12
N SER A 218 8.45 -1.52 31.42
CA SER A 218 8.13 -2.94 31.20
C SER A 218 6.88 -3.45 31.96
N THR A 219 6.19 -2.57 32.70
CA THR A 219 4.99 -2.83 33.49
C THR A 219 3.77 -2.01 33.09
N GLY A 220 3.87 -1.11 32.10
CA GLY A 220 2.71 -0.35 31.60
C GLY A 220 1.74 -1.25 30.83
N SER A 221 0.43 -1.04 31.00
CA SER A 221 -0.57 -1.80 30.25
C SER A 221 -0.79 -1.16 28.86
N PRO A 222 -1.17 -1.94 27.82
CA PRO A 222 -1.52 -1.37 26.52
C PRO A 222 -2.63 -0.31 26.59
N SER A 223 -3.57 -0.43 27.54
CA SER A 223 -4.62 0.57 27.76
C SER A 223 -4.06 1.93 28.19
N ASP A 224 -3.01 1.96 29.00
CA ASP A 224 -2.40 3.22 29.46
C ASP A 224 -1.75 3.95 28.28
N ILE A 225 -1.13 3.19 27.36
CA ILE A 225 -0.54 3.73 26.13
C ILE A 225 -1.65 4.34 25.26
N VAL A 226 -2.75 3.61 25.04
CA VAL A 226 -3.88 4.08 24.22
C VAL A 226 -4.52 5.33 24.81
N GLU A 227 -4.75 5.39 26.12
CA GLU A 227 -5.33 6.55 26.79
C GLU A 227 -4.42 7.80 26.67
N GLN A 228 -3.11 7.63 26.86
CA GLN A 228 -2.16 8.71 26.71
C GLN A 228 -2.09 9.22 25.27
N VAL A 229 -2.00 8.30 24.29
CA VAL A 229 -1.97 8.67 22.87
C VAL A 229 -3.23 9.43 22.47
N THR A 230 -4.40 8.94 22.92
CA THR A 230 -5.69 9.57 22.66
C THR A 230 -5.75 10.99 23.22
N THR A 231 -5.33 11.15 24.47
CA THR A 231 -5.31 12.45 25.15
C THR A 231 -4.41 13.45 24.41
N ASP A 232 -3.22 13.03 24.03
CA ASP A 232 -2.24 13.88 23.35
C ASP A 232 -2.74 14.35 21.97
N ILE A 233 -3.40 13.46 21.21
CA ILE A 233 -3.98 13.81 19.90
C ILE A 233 -5.14 14.79 20.07
N GLN A 234 -6.02 14.56 21.06
CA GLN A 234 -7.16 15.44 21.33
C GLN A 234 -6.72 16.84 21.78
N GLN A 235 -5.69 16.94 22.61
CA GLN A 235 -5.11 18.22 23.04
C GLN A 235 -4.46 18.99 21.87
N ALA A 236 -3.98 18.28 20.85
CA ALA A 236 -3.47 18.89 19.61
C ALA A 236 -4.59 19.30 18.64
N GLY A 237 -5.86 19.06 18.98
CA GLY A 237 -7.04 19.39 18.16
C GLY A 237 -7.49 18.29 17.21
N GLY A 238 -6.94 17.08 17.33
CA GLY A 238 -7.35 15.93 16.54
C GLY A 238 -8.56 15.19 17.13
N THR A 239 -9.26 14.44 16.27
CA THR A 239 -10.30 13.48 16.68
C THR A 239 -9.78 12.07 16.40
N VAL A 240 -9.80 11.21 17.42
CA VAL A 240 -9.36 9.81 17.31
C VAL A 240 -10.55 8.94 16.89
N ASP A 241 -10.30 8.03 15.95
CA ASP A 241 -11.30 7.08 15.47
C ASP A 241 -11.31 5.81 16.34
N TYR A 242 -10.13 5.22 16.58
CA TYR A 242 -9.91 4.04 17.45
C TYR A 242 -8.53 4.02 18.12
#